data_AF-A0AAP5BDW7-F1
#
_entry.id   AF-A0AAP5BDW7-F1
#
_cell.length_a   1.000
_cell.length_b   1.000
_cell.length_c   1.000
_cell.angle_alpha   90.00
_cell.angle_beta   90.00
_cell.angle_gamma   90.00
#
_symmetry.space_group_name_H-M   'P 1'
#
loop_
_entity.id
_entity.type
_entity.pdbx_description
1 polymer ?
#
loop_
_entity_poly.entity_id
_entity_poly.type
_entity_poly.pdbx_seq_one_letter_code
_entity_poly.pdbx_strand_id
1 'polypeptide(L)'
;MALSGCASAPDATFSYHPPVLQVAISVTVTVSCNAGKTDAVYQIAPVVTPTYTADRRVTWTVDLPHSALADVDFSPQFTDDGQLTAINSTSTGEGGTILKDLVSLGVDIAAVGGGKGTLKPLAVCDTLLKQPMAVIYDANLDFSSTIPADPTPVTLEARSYFGPLDAELRNQPGLERMPVFRASVTTTGDTRVKFGDASIQSGAYIPLKLREVYNGELKIMDSHSGKPVYDSALAIPRPGGPNDYYTVLLPKPALFGGSTFSLSLSSSGAVKSIDYKTTSGTASAIEVGTSALNAAKPESAADRAAALKGQADVIAQQNRLAKCIATPATCQ
;
A
#
# COMPACT_ATOMS: atom_id res chain seq x y z
N MET A 1 2.00 19.84 59.15
CA MET A 1 2.14 20.56 57.87
C MET A 1 2.28 19.51 56.77
N ALA A 2 1.20 19.23 56.05
CA ALA A 2 1.24 18.35 54.88
C ALA A 2 1.62 19.22 53.67
N LEU A 3 2.77 18.94 53.07
CA LEU A 3 3.21 19.54 51.81
C LEU A 3 2.39 18.91 50.68
N SER A 4 1.20 19.45 50.42
CA SER A 4 0.44 19.17 49.19
C SER A 4 1.09 19.96 48.05
N GLY A 5 2.16 19.42 47.46
CA GLY A 5 2.68 19.91 46.20
C GLY A 5 1.82 19.38 45.06
N CYS A 6 0.94 20.22 44.51
CA CYS A 6 0.26 19.89 43.26
C CYS A 6 1.31 19.87 42.15
N ALA A 7 1.64 18.69 41.63
CA ALA A 7 2.47 18.57 40.44
C ALA A 7 1.68 19.10 39.24
N SER A 8 2.02 20.30 38.80
CA SER A 8 1.41 20.92 37.62
C SER A 8 2.15 20.43 36.37
N ALA A 9 1.46 19.76 35.44
CA ALA A 9 2.04 19.35 34.16
C ALA A 9 2.35 20.60 33.30
N PRO A 10 3.55 20.75 32.72
CA PRO A 10 3.86 21.91 31.87
C PRO A 10 3.00 21.91 30.60
N ASP A 11 2.83 23.09 29.99
CA ASP A 11 2.25 23.19 28.65
C ASP A 11 3.03 22.28 27.70
N ALA A 12 2.31 21.41 27.01
CA ALA A 12 2.89 20.45 26.10
C ALA A 12 2.41 20.76 24.69
N THR A 13 3.36 21.04 23.82
CA THR A 13 3.14 21.19 22.39
C THR A 13 3.89 20.07 21.69
N PHE A 14 3.23 19.37 20.77
CA PHE A 14 3.90 18.42 19.89
C PHE A 14 3.61 18.75 18.43
N SER A 15 4.58 18.44 17.59
CA SER A 15 4.51 18.64 16.15
C SER A 15 4.70 17.32 15.42
N TYR A 16 4.05 17.19 14.26
CA TYR A 16 4.13 16.00 13.42
C TYR A 16 3.92 16.37 11.96
N HIS A 17 4.26 15.41 11.10
CA HIS A 17 4.11 15.51 9.66
C HIS A 17 3.01 14.55 9.18
N PRO A 18 2.13 14.99 8.27
CA PRO A 18 1.18 14.08 7.64
C PRO A 18 1.88 13.13 6.67
N PRO A 19 1.31 11.95 6.38
CA PRO A 19 1.88 11.01 5.42
C PRO A 19 1.68 11.47 3.97
N VAL A 20 2.61 11.05 3.11
CA VAL A 20 2.52 11.03 1.65
C VAL A 20 2.80 9.62 1.15
N LEU A 21 2.36 9.31 -0.08
CA LEU A 21 2.49 7.97 -0.67
C LEU A 21 3.40 8.00 -1.90
N GLN A 22 4.29 7.02 -1.96
CA GLN A 22 5.00 6.61 -3.16
C GLN A 22 4.77 5.13 -3.42
N VAL A 23 4.54 4.74 -4.66
CA VAL A 23 4.32 3.35 -5.04
C VAL A 23 5.40 2.92 -6.01
N ALA A 24 6.24 1.98 -5.57
CA ALA A 24 7.18 1.30 -6.45
C ALA A 24 6.51 0.06 -7.04
N ILE A 25 6.50 -0.03 -8.36
CA ILE A 25 5.94 -1.15 -9.12
C ILE A 25 7.10 -1.85 -9.83
N SER A 26 7.14 -3.17 -9.72
CA SER A 26 8.09 -4.02 -10.43
C SER A 26 7.37 -5.23 -10.99
N VAL A 27 7.45 -5.47 -12.29
CA VAL A 27 6.83 -6.62 -12.96
C VAL A 27 7.93 -7.46 -13.58
N THR A 28 8.08 -8.69 -13.10
CA THR A 28 9.01 -9.66 -13.71
C THR A 28 8.26 -10.47 -14.76
N VAL A 29 8.76 -10.46 -15.99
CA VAL A 29 8.29 -11.33 -17.07
C VAL A 29 9.36 -12.36 -17.34
N THR A 30 9.03 -13.62 -17.13
CA THR A 30 9.86 -14.74 -17.56
C THR A 30 9.31 -15.27 -18.89
N VAL A 31 10.15 -15.22 -19.92
CA VAL A 31 9.86 -15.73 -21.25
C VAL A 31 10.52 -17.10 -21.40
N SER A 32 9.75 -18.08 -21.82
CA SER A 32 10.22 -19.43 -22.11
C SER A 32 9.52 -19.98 -23.36
N CYS A 33 9.91 -21.16 -23.81
CA CYS A 33 9.18 -21.86 -24.87
C CYS A 33 8.43 -23.07 -24.32
N ASN A 34 7.28 -23.38 -24.91
CA ASN A 34 6.59 -24.62 -24.61
C ASN A 34 7.44 -25.84 -25.06
N ALA A 35 7.08 -27.05 -24.60
CA ALA A 35 7.83 -28.27 -24.92
C ALA A 35 7.96 -28.54 -26.43
N GLY A 36 6.94 -28.13 -27.23
CA GLY A 36 6.96 -28.25 -28.68
C GLY A 36 7.77 -27.18 -29.41
N LYS A 37 8.28 -26.16 -28.71
CA LYS A 37 8.91 -24.95 -29.26
C LYS A 37 8.05 -24.25 -30.31
N THR A 38 6.73 -24.42 -30.26
CA THR A 38 5.80 -23.82 -31.23
C THR A 38 5.30 -22.48 -30.78
N ASP A 39 5.47 -22.14 -29.50
CA ASP A 39 4.97 -20.92 -28.90
C ASP A 39 5.85 -20.47 -27.72
N ALA A 40 5.92 -19.16 -27.53
CA ALA A 40 6.48 -18.57 -26.32
C ALA A 40 5.45 -18.52 -25.20
N VAL A 41 5.90 -18.83 -23.99
CA VAL A 41 5.12 -18.82 -22.76
C VAL A 41 5.64 -17.70 -21.87
N TYR A 42 4.73 -16.85 -21.42
CA TYR A 42 5.03 -15.70 -20.57
C TYR A 42 4.51 -15.94 -19.16
N GLN A 43 5.41 -15.83 -18.20
CA GLN A 43 5.07 -15.87 -16.78
C GLN A 43 5.27 -14.50 -16.17
N ILE A 44 4.19 -13.93 -15.62
CA ILE A 44 4.14 -12.55 -15.16
C ILE A 44 4.00 -12.55 -13.64
N ALA A 45 4.92 -11.88 -12.95
CA ALA A 45 4.95 -11.75 -11.50
C ALA A 45 5.04 -10.26 -11.10
N PRO A 46 3.90 -9.59 -10.86
CA PRO A 46 3.89 -8.21 -10.38
C PRO A 46 4.22 -8.13 -8.89
N VAL A 47 4.96 -7.10 -8.52
CA VAL A 47 5.29 -6.72 -7.14
C VAL A 47 5.02 -5.23 -6.99
N VAL A 48 4.14 -4.89 -6.06
CA VAL A 48 3.79 -3.50 -5.71
C VAL A 48 4.21 -3.25 -4.28
N THR A 49 4.92 -2.14 -4.06
CA THR A 49 5.39 -1.73 -2.72
C THR A 49 4.95 -0.29 -2.45
N PRO A 50 3.81 -0.07 -1.76
CA PRO A 50 3.45 1.25 -1.26
C PRO A 50 4.39 1.63 -0.11
N THR A 51 4.88 2.87 -0.15
CA THR A 51 5.73 3.45 0.89
C THR A 51 5.10 4.75 1.35
N TYR A 52 4.80 4.82 2.65
CA TYR A 52 4.26 6.00 3.27
C TYR A 52 5.36 6.70 4.06
N THR A 53 5.58 7.98 3.79
CA THR A 53 6.64 8.79 4.43
C THR A 53 6.12 10.16 4.84
N ALA A 54 6.77 10.78 5.82
CA ALA A 54 6.40 12.07 6.35
C ALA A 54 6.54 13.17 5.29
N ASP A 55 5.49 13.96 5.09
CA ASP A 55 5.55 15.17 4.30
C ASP A 55 6.22 16.30 5.09
N ARG A 56 7.55 16.36 4.98
CA ARG A 56 8.36 17.36 5.68
C ARG A 56 8.09 18.80 5.26
N ARG A 57 7.28 19.04 4.22
CA ARG A 57 6.86 20.38 3.80
C ARG A 57 5.69 20.90 4.64
N VAL A 58 4.97 20.01 5.35
CA VAL A 58 3.82 20.35 6.17
C VAL A 58 4.09 19.90 7.61
N THR A 59 4.04 20.84 8.54
CA THR A 59 4.10 20.54 9.97
C THR A 59 2.79 20.97 10.60
N TRP A 60 2.17 20.08 11.35
CA TRP A 60 1.04 20.42 12.21
C TRP A 60 1.47 20.37 13.65
N THR A 61 0.88 21.25 14.45
CA THR A 61 1.18 21.41 15.86
C THR A 61 -0.13 21.29 16.63
N VAL A 62 -0.07 20.61 17.76
CA VAL A 62 -1.18 20.48 18.70
C VAL A 62 -0.70 21.03 20.04
N ASP A 63 -1.41 22.04 20.51
CA ASP A 63 -1.21 22.63 21.82
C ASP A 63 -2.15 21.97 22.82
N LEU A 64 -1.57 21.31 23.82
CA LEU A 64 -2.31 20.70 24.91
C LEU A 64 -2.40 21.73 26.04
N PRO A 65 -3.61 22.24 26.36
CA PRO A 65 -3.75 23.27 27.37
C PRO A 65 -3.39 22.71 28.75
N HIS A 66 -2.73 23.54 29.55
CA HIS A 66 -2.52 23.28 30.96
C HIS A 66 -3.82 22.88 31.67
N SER A 67 -3.77 21.77 32.43
CA SER A 67 -4.78 21.47 33.44
C SER A 67 -4.07 21.19 34.76
N ALA A 68 -4.26 22.08 35.73
CA ALA A 68 -3.66 21.96 37.06
C ALA A 68 -4.21 20.78 37.88
N LEU A 69 -5.27 20.12 37.41
CA LEU A 69 -6.03 19.11 38.15
C LEU A 69 -6.37 17.83 37.37
N ALA A 70 -6.04 17.77 36.07
CA ALA A 70 -6.41 16.62 35.24
C ALA A 70 -5.18 15.79 34.87
N ASP A 71 -5.19 14.54 35.32
CA ASP A 71 -4.24 13.51 34.93
C ASP A 71 -4.70 12.92 33.60
N VAL A 72 -4.32 13.56 32.50
CA VAL A 72 -4.50 13.01 31.16
C VAL A 72 -3.13 12.59 30.66
N ASP A 73 -2.87 11.29 30.74
CA ASP A 73 -1.78 10.68 30.01
C ASP A 73 -2.03 10.97 28.52
N PHE A 74 -1.17 11.80 27.94
CA PHE A 74 -1.16 12.07 26.51
C PHE A 74 0.22 11.68 25.98
N SER A 75 0.29 10.50 25.37
CA SER A 75 1.51 9.90 24.83
C SER A 75 1.35 9.72 23.32
N PRO A 76 1.72 10.75 22.53
CA PRO A 76 1.73 10.63 21.09
C PRO A 76 2.90 9.73 20.69
N GLN A 77 2.65 8.82 19.74
CA GLN A 77 3.63 7.92 19.17
C GLN A 77 3.90 8.34 17.73
N PHE A 78 5.18 8.38 17.38
CA PHE A 78 5.63 8.80 16.06
C PHE A 78 6.44 7.71 15.37
N THR A 79 6.42 7.70 14.05
CA THR A 79 7.45 7.02 13.26
C THR A 79 8.80 7.76 13.37
N ASP A 80 9.88 7.09 12.97
CA ASP A 80 11.23 7.68 12.94
C ASP A 80 11.33 8.92 12.03
N ASP A 81 10.45 9.06 11.03
CA ASP A 81 10.38 10.21 10.13
C ASP A 81 9.42 11.32 10.58
N GLY A 82 8.76 11.15 11.74
CA GLY A 82 7.95 12.19 12.39
C GLY A 82 6.45 12.18 12.05
N GLN A 83 5.91 11.08 11.53
CA GLN A 83 4.47 10.92 11.36
C GLN A 83 3.81 10.53 12.67
N LEU A 84 2.62 11.06 12.93
CA LEU A 84 1.78 10.57 14.03
C LEU A 84 1.24 9.17 13.70
N THR A 85 1.42 8.20 14.60
CA THR A 85 0.91 6.82 14.45
C THR A 85 -0.17 6.48 15.46
N ALA A 86 -0.08 7.03 16.67
CA ALA A 86 -1.06 6.81 17.72
C ALA A 86 -1.01 7.89 18.80
N ILE A 87 -2.06 7.97 19.61
CA ILE A 87 -2.12 8.71 20.87
C ILE A 87 -2.70 7.74 21.90
N ASN A 88 -1.97 7.49 23.00
CA ASN A 88 -2.41 6.61 24.11
C ASN A 88 -2.91 5.21 23.69
N SER A 89 -2.52 4.76 22.51
CA SER A 89 -2.80 3.44 21.98
C SER A 89 -1.47 2.75 21.81
N THR A 90 -1.34 1.49 22.21
CA THR A 90 -0.20 0.67 21.83
C THR A 90 -0.35 0.31 20.36
N SER A 91 0.18 1.16 19.47
CA SER A 91 0.24 0.85 18.05
C SER A 91 1.35 -0.17 17.85
N THR A 92 0.99 -1.44 17.68
CA THR A 92 1.92 -2.42 17.09
C THR A 92 2.15 -1.94 15.67
N GLY A 93 3.37 -1.51 15.31
CA GLY A 93 3.74 -0.87 14.05
C GLY A 93 3.48 -1.70 12.78
N GLU A 94 2.22 -2.00 12.51
CA GLU A 94 1.72 -2.72 11.36
C GLU A 94 1.58 -1.73 10.22
N GLY A 95 2.72 -1.52 9.53
CA GLY A 95 2.77 -0.89 8.23
C GLY A 95 1.77 -1.56 7.30
N GLY A 96 0.97 -0.74 6.60
CA GLY A 96 -0.13 -1.23 5.78
C GLY A 96 0.35 -2.18 4.69
N THR A 97 -0.09 -3.44 4.75
CA THR A 97 0.18 -4.44 3.71
C THR A 97 -1.06 -4.59 2.85
N ILE A 98 -0.87 -4.45 1.55
CA ILE A 98 -1.86 -4.75 0.51
C ILE A 98 -1.82 -6.27 0.27
N LEU A 99 -2.99 -6.90 0.24
CA LEU A 99 -3.16 -8.31 -0.15
C LEU A 99 -2.33 -8.60 -1.40
N LYS A 100 -1.25 -9.37 -1.23
CA LYS A 100 -0.58 -10.03 -2.34
C LYS A 100 -1.41 -11.26 -2.68
N ASP A 101 -2.52 -11.03 -3.38
CA ASP A 101 -3.11 -12.10 -4.16
C ASP A 101 -2.06 -12.48 -5.20
N LEU A 102 -1.33 -13.54 -4.87
CA LEU A 102 -0.44 -14.23 -5.77
C LEU A 102 -1.33 -14.95 -6.77
N VAL A 103 -1.99 -14.17 -7.62
CA VAL A 103 -2.63 -14.71 -8.81
C VAL A 103 -1.45 -15.08 -9.68
N SER A 104 -0.95 -16.31 -9.51
CA SER A 104 -0.39 -17.04 -10.64
C SER A 104 -1.55 -17.22 -11.60
N LEU A 105 -1.91 -16.15 -12.31
CA LEU A 105 -2.43 -16.31 -13.64
C LEU A 105 -1.27 -16.97 -14.39
N GLY A 106 -1.20 -18.30 -14.28
CA GLY A 106 -0.91 -19.11 -15.43
C GLY A 106 -1.98 -18.74 -16.43
N VAL A 107 -1.80 -17.60 -17.09
CA VAL A 107 -2.41 -17.36 -18.37
C VAL A 107 -1.68 -18.37 -19.23
N ASP A 108 -2.13 -19.62 -19.18
CA ASP A 108 -2.15 -20.41 -20.38
C ASP A 108 -2.95 -19.54 -21.34
N ILE A 109 -2.22 -18.73 -22.11
CA ILE A 109 -2.71 -18.24 -23.38
C ILE A 109 -2.84 -19.54 -24.18
N ALA A 110 -3.93 -20.27 -23.92
CA ALA A 110 -4.33 -21.39 -24.71
C ALA A 110 -4.42 -20.82 -26.11
N ALA A 111 -3.52 -21.28 -26.99
CA ALA A 111 -3.55 -20.95 -28.38
C ALA A 111 -4.96 -21.28 -28.88
N VAL A 112 -5.80 -20.25 -29.05
CA VAL A 112 -7.10 -20.38 -29.69
C VAL A 112 -6.80 -20.67 -31.15
N GLY A 113 -6.74 -21.95 -31.49
CA GLY A 113 -6.32 -22.41 -32.80
C GLY A 113 -6.54 -23.92 -32.95
N GLY A 114 -7.80 -24.35 -32.90
CA GLY A 114 -8.23 -25.72 -33.19
C GLY A 114 -8.06 -26.11 -34.67
N GLY A 115 -6.84 -26.05 -35.18
CA GLY A 115 -6.46 -26.56 -36.50
C GLY A 115 -5.25 -27.47 -36.36
N LYS A 116 -5.37 -28.73 -36.80
CA LYS A 116 -4.26 -29.70 -36.90
C LYS A 116 -3.25 -29.31 -38.01
N GLY A 117 -2.87 -28.04 -38.09
CA GLY A 117 -1.72 -27.62 -38.87
C GLY A 117 -0.46 -27.97 -38.09
N THR A 118 0.52 -28.59 -38.75
CA THR A 118 1.88 -28.71 -38.21
C THR A 118 2.42 -27.30 -37.95
N LEU A 119 2.40 -26.87 -36.69
CA LEU A 119 3.00 -25.61 -36.27
C LEU A 119 4.52 -25.70 -36.45
N LYS A 120 5.10 -24.71 -37.14
CA LYS A 120 6.54 -24.61 -37.33
C LYS A 120 7.20 -24.19 -36.01
N PRO A 121 8.29 -24.84 -35.56
CA PRO A 121 9.02 -24.41 -34.38
C PRO A 121 9.51 -22.96 -34.51
N LEU A 122 9.40 -22.18 -33.43
CA LEU A 122 9.95 -20.85 -33.29
C LEU A 122 11.48 -20.94 -33.20
N ALA A 123 12.18 -20.33 -34.15
CA ALA A 123 13.64 -20.30 -34.18
C ALA A 123 14.24 -19.69 -32.89
N VAL A 124 13.56 -18.71 -32.28
CA VAL A 124 13.98 -18.06 -31.04
C VAL A 124 14.13 -19.05 -29.87
N CYS A 125 13.39 -20.16 -29.87
CA CYS A 125 13.48 -21.21 -28.85
C CYS A 125 14.79 -21.99 -28.91
N ASP A 126 15.41 -22.08 -30.09
CA ASP A 126 16.68 -22.78 -30.28
C ASP A 126 17.89 -21.85 -30.18
N THR A 127 17.71 -20.54 -30.30
CA THR A 127 18.80 -19.55 -30.26
C THR A 127 18.87 -18.85 -28.91
N LEU A 128 17.84 -18.06 -28.59
CA LEU A 128 17.84 -17.11 -27.48
C LEU A 128 17.20 -17.70 -26.22
N LEU A 129 16.08 -18.40 -26.36
CA LEU A 129 15.29 -18.96 -25.25
C LEU A 129 15.63 -20.43 -24.94
N LYS A 130 16.91 -20.82 -25.10
CA LYS A 130 17.40 -22.14 -24.66
C LYS A 130 17.16 -22.39 -23.17
N GLN A 131 17.11 -21.31 -22.40
CA GLN A 131 16.72 -21.28 -21.01
C GLN A 131 15.69 -20.16 -20.81
N PRO A 132 14.83 -20.25 -19.78
CA PRO A 132 13.93 -19.16 -19.43
C PRO A 132 14.72 -17.88 -19.18
N MET A 133 14.28 -16.77 -19.79
CA MET A 133 14.88 -15.45 -19.62
C MET A 133 13.91 -14.55 -18.88
N ALA A 134 14.41 -13.77 -17.92
CA ALA A 134 13.60 -12.83 -17.16
C ALA A 134 13.94 -11.39 -17.55
N VAL A 135 12.90 -10.57 -17.72
CA VAL A 135 12.98 -9.12 -17.88
C VAL A 135 12.17 -8.47 -16.75
N ILE A 136 12.73 -7.47 -16.10
CA ILE A 136 12.04 -6.72 -15.04
C ILE A 136 11.68 -5.33 -15.56
N TYR A 137 10.41 -4.99 -15.44
CA TYR A 137 9.85 -3.68 -15.75
C TYR A 137 9.54 -2.93 -14.46
N ASP A 138 9.87 -1.65 -14.38
CA ASP A 138 9.56 -0.83 -13.23
C ASP A 138 8.77 0.42 -13.60
N ALA A 139 8.01 0.91 -12.63
CA ALA A 139 7.47 2.27 -12.62
C ALA A 139 7.40 2.78 -11.17
N ASN A 140 7.52 4.08 -11.00
CA ASN A 140 7.29 4.74 -9.72
C ASN A 140 6.12 5.71 -9.87
N LEU A 141 5.13 5.60 -9.00
CA LEU A 141 4.03 6.54 -8.89
C LEU A 141 4.23 7.38 -7.63
N ASP A 142 4.30 8.70 -7.80
CA ASP A 142 4.48 9.64 -6.69
C ASP A 142 3.18 10.42 -6.46
N PHE A 143 2.59 10.24 -5.28
CA PHE A 143 1.37 10.92 -4.84
C PHE A 143 1.65 12.00 -3.79
N SER A 144 2.92 12.40 -3.62
CA SER A 144 3.32 13.36 -2.60
C SER A 144 2.83 14.78 -2.87
N SER A 145 2.65 15.19 -4.13
CA SER A 145 2.33 16.57 -4.50
C SER A 145 0.92 16.73 -5.08
N THR A 146 0.44 15.73 -5.82
CA THR A 146 -0.84 15.80 -6.55
C THR A 146 -1.42 14.40 -6.70
N ILE A 147 -2.75 14.29 -6.60
CA ILE A 147 -3.49 13.14 -7.13
C ILE A 147 -4.02 13.55 -8.50
N PRO A 148 -3.66 12.83 -9.58
CA PRO A 148 -4.20 13.13 -10.90
C PRO A 148 -5.72 13.02 -10.89
N ALA A 149 -6.41 14.07 -11.35
CA ALA A 149 -7.87 14.04 -11.51
C ALA A 149 -8.30 13.05 -12.62
N ASP A 150 -7.42 12.85 -13.60
CA ASP A 150 -7.53 11.81 -14.62
C ASP A 150 -6.21 11.02 -14.61
N PRO A 151 -6.21 9.76 -14.14
CA PRO A 151 -4.98 8.99 -14.02
C PRO A 151 -4.55 8.51 -15.40
N THR A 152 -3.69 9.30 -16.05
CA THR A 152 -2.99 8.84 -17.25
C THR A 152 -2.19 7.58 -16.89
N PRO A 153 -2.41 6.45 -17.58
CA PRO A 153 -1.69 5.23 -17.28
C PRO A 153 -0.19 5.42 -17.51
N VAL A 154 0.61 5.09 -16.51
CA VAL A 154 2.07 5.11 -16.58
C VAL A 154 2.53 3.80 -17.21
N THR A 155 3.30 3.89 -18.31
CA THR A 155 3.88 2.70 -18.93
C THR A 155 5.09 2.26 -18.11
N LEU A 156 5.19 0.97 -17.80
CA LEU A 156 6.35 0.41 -17.12
C LEU A 156 7.47 0.21 -18.15
N GLU A 157 8.69 0.55 -17.77
CA GLU A 157 9.87 0.43 -18.63
C GLU A 157 10.78 -0.68 -18.14
N ALA A 158 11.42 -1.40 -19.07
CA ALA A 158 12.44 -2.38 -18.71
C ALA A 158 13.56 -1.67 -17.93
N ARG A 159 14.03 -2.25 -16.83
CA ARG A 159 15.18 -1.72 -16.10
C ARG A 159 16.34 -1.52 -17.07
N SER A 160 17.13 -0.47 -16.86
CA SER A 160 18.21 -0.06 -17.77
C SER A 160 19.14 -1.21 -18.20
N TYR A 161 19.49 -2.11 -17.27
CA TYR A 161 20.36 -3.26 -17.56
C TYR A 161 19.68 -4.36 -18.38
N PHE A 162 18.34 -4.42 -18.40
CA PHE A 162 17.56 -5.32 -19.26
C PHE A 162 17.12 -4.69 -20.57
N GLY A 163 17.28 -3.38 -20.77
CA GLY A 163 16.86 -2.67 -21.98
C GLY A 163 17.34 -3.34 -23.29
N PRO A 164 18.63 -3.71 -23.42
CA PRO A 164 19.11 -4.43 -24.61
C PRO A 164 18.45 -5.80 -24.81
N LEU A 165 18.22 -6.54 -23.72
CA LEU A 165 17.57 -7.85 -23.78
C LEU A 165 16.08 -7.72 -24.15
N ASP A 166 15.37 -6.74 -23.59
CA ASP A 166 13.97 -6.46 -23.93
C ASP A 166 13.82 -6.10 -25.40
N ALA A 167 14.69 -5.22 -25.91
CA ALA A 167 14.70 -4.84 -27.32
C ALA A 167 15.00 -6.03 -28.23
N GLU A 168 15.98 -6.86 -27.87
CA GLU A 168 16.31 -8.07 -28.62
C GLU A 168 15.13 -9.04 -28.65
N LEU A 169 14.51 -9.34 -27.51
CA LEU A 169 13.35 -10.23 -27.43
C LEU A 169 12.17 -9.71 -28.26
N ARG A 170 11.87 -8.41 -28.20
CA ARG A 170 10.76 -7.80 -28.96
C ARG A 170 10.97 -7.81 -30.47
N ASN A 171 12.22 -7.89 -30.93
CA ASN A 171 12.56 -7.97 -32.35
C ASN A 171 12.54 -9.41 -32.91
N GLN A 172 12.39 -10.42 -32.05
CA GLN A 172 12.37 -11.81 -32.49
C GLN A 172 10.99 -12.21 -33.05
N PRO A 173 10.93 -12.87 -34.23
CA PRO A 173 9.69 -13.39 -34.77
C PRO A 173 9.03 -14.40 -33.81
N GLY A 174 7.73 -14.22 -33.57
CA GLY A 174 6.94 -15.00 -32.61
C GLY A 174 6.93 -14.45 -31.18
N LEU A 175 7.68 -13.38 -30.89
CA LEU A 175 7.63 -12.64 -29.62
C LEU A 175 6.98 -11.25 -29.76
N GLU A 176 6.25 -10.98 -30.85
CA GLU A 176 5.62 -9.68 -31.11
C GLU A 176 4.53 -9.34 -30.07
N ARG A 177 4.04 -10.37 -29.35
CA ARG A 177 3.03 -10.25 -28.29
C ARG A 177 3.62 -10.13 -26.89
N MET A 178 4.91 -9.83 -26.78
CA MET A 178 5.54 -9.63 -25.48
C MET A 178 4.82 -8.49 -24.73
N PRO A 179 4.37 -8.72 -23.49
CA PRO A 179 3.43 -7.83 -22.81
C PRO A 179 3.99 -6.42 -22.64
N VAL A 180 3.08 -5.45 -22.60
CA VAL A 180 3.39 -4.04 -22.35
C VAL A 180 2.53 -3.58 -21.20
N PHE A 181 3.15 -3.33 -20.06
CA PHE A 181 2.40 -3.02 -18.85
C PHE A 181 2.13 -1.54 -18.71
N ARG A 182 0.91 -1.23 -18.29
CA ARG A 182 0.50 0.11 -17.88
C ARG A 182 -0.11 0.06 -16.49
N ALA A 183 0.41 0.88 -15.59
CA ALA A 183 -0.14 1.07 -14.27
C ALA A 183 -1.06 2.30 -14.24
N SER A 184 -2.23 2.16 -13.63
CA SER A 184 -3.16 3.27 -13.40
C SER A 184 -3.71 3.18 -11.99
N VAL A 185 -3.92 4.34 -11.36
CA VAL A 185 -4.54 4.43 -10.04
C VAL A 185 -5.80 5.25 -10.14
N THR A 186 -6.95 4.62 -9.89
CA THR A 186 -8.25 5.31 -9.87
C THR A 186 -8.70 5.49 -8.44
N THR A 187 -9.06 6.71 -8.04
CA THR A 187 -9.69 6.95 -6.74
C THR A 187 -11.20 6.74 -6.87
N THR A 188 -11.78 5.85 -6.07
CA THR A 188 -13.24 5.81 -5.94
C THR A 188 -13.66 7.01 -5.09
N GLY A 189 -14.76 7.66 -5.49
CA GLY A 189 -15.17 8.99 -5.00
C GLY A 189 -15.23 9.14 -3.47
N ASP A 190 -15.33 10.39 -3.04
CA ASP A 190 -15.25 10.92 -1.66
C ASP A 190 -15.70 9.97 -0.53
N THR A 191 -14.88 9.00 -0.14
CA THR A 191 -15.12 8.12 1.03
C THR A 191 -14.78 8.82 2.34
N ARG A 192 -15.15 10.10 2.46
CA ARG A 192 -14.93 10.87 3.69
C ARG A 192 -15.80 10.32 4.79
N VAL A 193 -15.18 9.87 5.87
CA VAL A 193 -15.85 9.85 7.17
C VAL A 193 -16.01 11.32 7.57
N LYS A 194 -17.21 11.88 7.36
CA LYS A 194 -17.54 13.22 7.84
C LYS A 194 -17.66 13.17 9.36
N PHE A 195 -16.57 13.42 10.06
CA PHE A 195 -16.64 13.85 11.45
C PHE A 195 -17.28 15.24 11.45
N GLY A 196 -18.31 15.45 12.28
CA GLY A 196 -19.10 16.68 12.28
C GLY A 196 -18.22 17.93 12.38
N ASP A 197 -18.68 19.05 11.78
CA ASP A 197 -17.92 20.30 11.76
C ASP A 197 -17.56 20.74 13.18
N ALA A 198 -16.26 20.71 13.48
CA ALA A 198 -15.66 21.10 14.76
C ALA A 198 -15.97 22.55 15.16
N SER A 199 -16.42 23.39 14.23
CA SER A 199 -16.68 24.81 14.44
C SER A 199 -17.87 25.10 15.36
N ILE A 200 -18.69 24.10 15.70
CA ILE A 200 -19.95 24.31 16.46
C ILE A 200 -19.80 24.00 17.97
N GLN A 201 -18.73 23.31 18.40
CA GLN A 201 -18.54 22.96 19.83
C GLN A 201 -17.40 23.77 20.46
N SER A 202 -17.66 25.06 20.70
CA SER A 202 -16.66 25.96 21.27
C SER A 202 -16.27 25.57 22.70
N GLY A 203 -14.97 25.31 22.90
CA GLY A 203 -14.35 25.27 24.22
C GLY A 203 -14.03 23.90 24.81
N ALA A 204 -14.68 22.81 24.39
CA ALA A 204 -14.53 21.49 25.04
C ALA A 204 -13.52 20.54 24.39
N TYR A 205 -13.00 20.86 23.20
CA TYR A 205 -12.13 19.97 22.43
C TYR A 205 -10.84 20.67 21.96
N ILE A 206 -9.81 19.87 21.69
CA ILE A 206 -8.56 20.26 21.06
C ILE A 206 -8.57 19.68 19.63
N PRO A 207 -8.44 20.50 18.58
CA PRO A 207 -8.47 20.02 17.22
C PRO A 207 -7.18 19.27 16.86
N LEU A 208 -7.29 17.99 16.50
CA LEU A 208 -6.21 17.22 15.90
C LEU A 208 -6.39 17.20 14.38
N LYS A 209 -5.42 17.76 13.66
CA LYS A 209 -5.42 17.77 12.19
C LYS A 209 -4.95 16.42 11.65
N LEU A 210 -5.69 15.81 10.74
CA LEU A 210 -5.30 14.57 10.07
C LEU A 210 -5.44 14.73 8.56
N ARG A 211 -4.62 13.98 7.81
CA ARG A 211 -4.67 13.98 6.35
C ARG A 211 -5.84 13.11 5.89
N GLU A 212 -6.71 13.64 5.04
CA GLU A 212 -7.73 12.82 4.38
C GLU A 212 -7.06 11.68 3.60
N VAL A 213 -7.66 10.49 3.61
CA VAL A 213 -7.14 9.32 2.89
C VAL A 213 -8.22 8.82 1.94
N TYR A 214 -7.89 8.75 0.66
CA TYR A 214 -8.76 8.21 -0.38
C TYR A 214 -8.57 6.71 -0.52
N ASN A 215 -9.66 6.03 -0.90
CA ASN A 215 -9.60 4.66 -1.38
C ASN A 215 -9.31 4.67 -2.87
N GLY A 216 -8.07 4.33 -3.23
CA GLY A 216 -7.62 4.10 -4.59
C GLY A 216 -7.69 2.63 -4.98
N GLU A 217 -7.68 2.38 -6.27
CA GLU A 217 -7.54 1.07 -6.90
C GLU A 217 -6.37 1.17 -7.87
N LEU A 218 -5.32 0.38 -7.64
CA LEU A 218 -4.16 0.26 -8.51
C LEU A 218 -4.35 -0.94 -9.43
N LYS A 219 -4.37 -0.69 -10.74
CA LYS A 219 -4.39 -1.74 -11.76
C LYS A 219 -3.10 -1.71 -12.55
N ILE A 220 -2.55 -2.90 -12.82
CA ILE A 220 -1.51 -3.10 -13.83
C ILE A 220 -2.16 -3.87 -14.97
N MET A 221 -2.25 -3.26 -16.14
CA MET A 221 -2.87 -3.82 -17.34
C MET A 221 -1.79 -4.28 -18.30
N ASP A 222 -1.96 -5.45 -18.91
CA ASP A 222 -1.24 -5.77 -20.15
C ASP A 222 -1.97 -5.15 -21.34
N SER A 223 -1.30 -4.24 -22.03
CA SER A 223 -1.87 -3.45 -23.15
C SER A 223 -2.24 -4.31 -24.35
N HIS A 224 -1.63 -5.49 -24.52
CA HIS A 224 -1.95 -6.39 -25.61
C HIS A 224 -3.21 -7.20 -25.35
N SER A 225 -3.32 -7.82 -24.17
CA SER A 225 -4.51 -8.60 -23.81
C SER A 225 -5.69 -7.75 -23.37
N GLY A 226 -5.43 -6.50 -22.93
CA GLY A 226 -6.43 -5.63 -22.31
C GLY A 226 -6.91 -6.15 -20.94
N LYS A 227 -6.19 -7.11 -20.34
CA LYS A 227 -6.56 -7.73 -19.07
C LYS A 227 -5.70 -7.19 -17.93
N PRO A 228 -6.25 -7.07 -16.70
CA PRO A 228 -5.46 -6.77 -15.52
C PRO A 228 -4.56 -7.97 -15.19
N VAL A 229 -3.27 -7.72 -14.98
CA VAL A 229 -2.32 -8.67 -14.41
C VAL A 229 -2.15 -8.47 -12.90
N TYR A 230 -2.58 -7.31 -12.40
CA TYR A 230 -2.63 -6.98 -10.97
C TYR A 230 -3.77 -6.00 -10.73
N ASP A 231 -4.47 -6.17 -9.61
CA ASP A 231 -5.53 -5.28 -9.16
C ASP A 231 -5.52 -5.25 -7.63
N SER A 232 -5.48 -4.06 -7.03
CA SER A 232 -5.54 -3.96 -5.58
C SER A 232 -5.98 -2.61 -5.05
N ALA A 233 -6.57 -2.62 -3.85
CA ALA A 233 -6.92 -1.41 -3.12
C ALA A 233 -5.65 -0.71 -2.58
N LEU A 234 -5.66 0.61 -2.61
CA LEU A 234 -4.55 1.46 -2.21
C LEU A 234 -5.07 2.64 -1.38
N ALA A 235 -4.59 2.81 -0.16
CA ALA A 235 -4.93 3.97 0.65
C ALA A 235 -4.04 5.16 0.25
N ILE A 236 -4.62 6.25 -0.27
CA ILE A 236 -3.89 7.39 -0.83
C ILE A 236 -4.12 8.62 0.03
N PRO A 237 -3.13 9.07 0.83
CA PRO A 237 -3.22 10.33 1.55
C PRO A 237 -3.40 11.47 0.56
N ARG A 238 -4.40 12.33 0.79
CA ARG A 238 -4.64 13.52 -0.01
C ARG A 238 -3.41 14.43 0.07
N PRO A 239 -2.71 14.71 -1.04
CA PRO A 239 -1.66 15.70 -1.02
C PRO A 239 -2.28 17.09 -0.83
N GLY A 240 -1.56 17.96 -0.14
CA GLY A 240 -2.04 19.30 0.15
C GLY A 240 -1.14 20.04 1.12
N GLY A 241 -1.41 21.33 1.26
CA GLY A 241 -0.68 22.22 2.14
C GLY A 241 -1.13 22.12 3.60
N PRO A 242 -0.70 23.07 4.45
CA PRO A 242 -1.04 23.11 5.87
C PRO A 242 -2.53 23.23 6.18
N ASN A 243 -3.35 23.60 5.18
CA ASN A 243 -4.79 23.81 5.29
C ASN A 243 -5.64 22.64 4.76
N ASP A 244 -5.01 21.64 4.16
CA ASP A 244 -5.68 20.46 3.60
C ASP A 244 -5.68 19.32 4.62
N TYR A 245 -6.65 19.38 5.55
CA TYR A 245 -6.82 18.42 6.63
C TYR A 245 -8.29 18.25 6.99
N TYR A 246 -8.61 17.14 7.65
CA TYR A 246 -9.82 17.02 8.46
C TYR A 246 -9.44 17.07 9.94
N THR A 247 -10.41 17.32 10.80
CA THR A 247 -10.17 17.47 12.24
C THR A 247 -10.79 16.31 12.99
N VAL A 248 -10.01 15.68 13.86
CA VAL A 248 -10.49 14.81 14.94
C VAL A 248 -10.52 15.64 16.22
N LEU A 249 -11.62 15.54 16.97
CA LEU A 249 -11.80 16.29 18.20
C LEU A 249 -11.25 15.51 19.38
N LEU A 250 -10.16 15.98 19.98
CA LEU A 250 -9.63 15.44 21.22
C LEU A 250 -10.41 16.06 22.38
N PRO A 251 -10.97 15.29 23.33
CA PRO A 251 -11.65 15.86 24.48
C PRO A 251 -10.64 16.61 25.32
N LYS A 252 -10.99 17.81 25.79
CA LYS A 252 -10.17 18.45 26.81
C LYS A 252 -10.24 17.64 28.11
N PRO A 253 -9.15 17.60 28.88
CA PRO A 253 -9.17 17.02 30.20
C PRO A 253 -10.32 17.63 31.04
N ALA A 254 -11.16 16.79 31.64
CA ALA A 254 -12.14 17.28 32.61
C ALA A 254 -11.41 17.78 33.86
N LEU A 255 -11.93 18.83 34.51
CA LEU A 255 -11.36 19.33 35.78
C LEU A 255 -11.39 18.26 36.90
N PHE A 256 -12.30 17.29 36.78
CA PHE A 256 -12.47 16.18 37.71
C PHE A 256 -12.86 14.90 36.96
N GLY A 257 -12.28 13.76 37.35
CA GLY A 257 -12.51 12.46 36.72
C GLY A 257 -11.54 12.18 35.56
N GLY A 258 -11.05 10.95 35.47
CA GLY A 258 -10.12 10.53 34.40
C GLY A 258 -10.85 10.33 33.07
N SER A 259 -10.31 10.93 32.02
CA SER A 259 -10.71 10.68 30.63
C SER A 259 -9.54 10.11 29.85
N THR A 260 -9.70 8.93 29.27
CA THR A 260 -8.71 8.33 28.36
C THR A 260 -9.23 8.48 26.94
N PHE A 261 -8.41 9.11 26.08
CA PHE A 261 -8.61 9.14 24.64
C PHE A 261 -7.54 8.26 24.01
N SER A 262 -7.89 7.33 23.12
CA SER A 262 -6.94 6.61 22.30
C SER A 262 -7.23 6.77 20.81
N LEU A 263 -6.18 6.99 20.04
CA LEU A 263 -6.21 7.05 18.57
C LEU A 263 -5.15 6.10 18.02
N SER A 264 -5.52 5.31 17.02
CA SER A 264 -4.59 4.53 16.21
C SER A 264 -4.75 4.88 14.74
N LEU A 265 -3.63 5.11 14.05
CA LEU A 265 -3.58 5.43 12.63
C LEU A 265 -2.86 4.31 11.85
N SER A 266 -3.24 4.13 10.59
CA SER A 266 -2.45 3.36 9.62
C SER A 266 -1.23 4.16 9.17
N SER A 267 -0.31 3.49 8.47
CA SER A 267 0.81 4.17 7.80
C SER A 267 0.35 5.20 6.75
N SER A 268 -0.86 5.05 6.20
CA SER A 268 -1.46 6.05 5.31
C SER A 268 -2.08 7.23 6.05
N GLY A 269 -2.07 7.24 7.38
CA GLY A 269 -2.73 8.28 8.20
C GLY A 269 -4.24 8.09 8.32
N ALA A 270 -4.79 6.98 7.82
CA ALA A 270 -6.19 6.66 8.00
C ALA A 270 -6.44 6.24 9.45
N VAL A 271 -7.56 6.65 10.02
CA VAL A 271 -7.95 6.25 11.38
C VAL A 271 -8.29 4.76 11.39
N LYS A 272 -7.56 3.98 12.20
CA LYS A 272 -7.85 2.58 12.48
C LYS A 272 -8.87 2.45 13.62
N SER A 273 -8.67 3.17 14.72
CA SER A 273 -9.58 3.20 15.86
C SER A 273 -9.54 4.55 16.57
N ILE A 274 -10.67 4.91 17.18
CA ILE A 274 -10.77 6.02 18.14
C ILE A 274 -11.59 5.51 19.32
N ASP A 275 -11.04 5.59 20.53
CA ASP A 275 -11.75 5.23 21.75
C ASP A 275 -11.80 6.42 22.71
N TYR A 276 -12.95 6.59 23.33
CA TYR A 276 -13.19 7.56 24.38
C TYR A 276 -13.68 6.81 25.61
N LYS A 277 -12.94 6.94 26.72
CA LYS A 277 -13.34 6.36 28.00
C LYS A 277 -13.42 7.47 29.04
N THR A 278 -14.62 7.80 29.48
CA THR A 278 -14.84 8.66 30.65
C THR A 278 -15.07 7.78 31.87
N THR A 279 -14.32 8.03 32.95
CA THR A 279 -14.47 7.29 34.22
C THR A 279 -15.60 7.88 35.07
N SER A 280 -16.74 8.18 34.46
CA SER A 280 -17.91 8.75 35.11
C SER A 280 -18.99 7.69 35.31
N GLY A 281 -18.76 6.67 36.14
CA GLY A 281 -19.79 5.75 36.69
C GLY A 281 -20.62 4.87 35.73
N THR A 282 -20.66 5.15 34.43
CA THR A 282 -21.43 4.44 33.40
C THR A 282 -20.58 4.42 32.12
N ALA A 283 -19.90 3.30 31.85
CA ALA A 283 -19.06 3.14 30.67
C ALA A 283 -19.92 3.02 29.40
N SER A 284 -19.81 3.99 28.50
CA SER A 284 -20.37 3.92 27.15
C SER A 284 -19.22 3.83 26.16
N ALA A 285 -18.87 2.62 25.71
CA ALA A 285 -17.95 2.44 24.59
C ALA A 285 -18.73 2.66 23.29
N ILE A 286 -18.39 3.70 22.53
CA ILE A 286 -18.88 3.87 21.17
C ILE A 286 -17.88 3.18 20.25
N GLU A 287 -18.12 1.90 19.94
CA GLU A 287 -17.48 1.26 18.79
C GLU A 287 -18.05 1.91 17.52
N VAL A 288 -17.32 2.87 16.95
CA VAL A 288 -17.66 3.40 15.63
C VAL A 288 -17.49 2.23 14.64
N GLY A 289 -18.61 1.73 14.13
CA GLY A 289 -18.69 0.54 13.27
C GLY A 289 -17.68 0.60 12.10
N THR A 290 -16.66 -0.25 12.20
CA THR A 290 -15.54 -0.44 11.27
C THR A 290 -15.93 -1.20 10.00
N SER A 291 -17.16 -1.06 9.50
CA SER A 291 -17.62 -1.80 8.32
C SER A 291 -16.85 -1.44 7.04
N ALA A 292 -16.25 -0.24 6.97
CA ALA A 292 -15.33 0.15 5.89
C ALA A 292 -13.85 -0.22 6.13
N LEU A 293 -13.46 -0.58 7.37
CA LEU A 293 -12.07 -0.83 7.76
C LEU A 293 -11.66 -2.32 7.69
N ASN A 294 -12.62 -3.24 7.74
CA ASN A 294 -12.32 -4.68 7.57
C ASN A 294 -11.88 -5.06 6.15
N ALA A 295 -12.15 -4.22 5.14
CA ALA A 295 -11.68 -4.43 3.78
C ALA A 295 -10.18 -4.07 3.59
N ALA A 296 -9.53 -3.48 4.60
CA ALA A 296 -8.14 -3.02 4.56
C ALA A 296 -7.33 -3.48 5.78
N LYS A 297 -7.69 -4.63 6.38
CA LYS A 297 -6.95 -5.18 7.54
C LYS A 297 -5.53 -5.56 7.07
N PRO A 298 -4.46 -4.89 7.55
CA PRO A 298 -3.12 -5.10 7.02
C PRO A 298 -2.50 -6.39 7.57
N GLU A 299 -1.79 -7.15 6.73
CA GLU A 299 -0.97 -8.30 7.13
C GLU A 299 0.24 -7.88 7.98
N SER A 300 0.68 -8.75 8.91
CA SER A 300 1.79 -8.48 9.84
C SER A 300 3.17 -8.50 9.14
N ALA A 301 4.21 -7.97 9.79
CA ALA A 301 5.60 -8.06 9.28
C ALA A 301 6.10 -9.51 9.13
N ALA A 302 5.60 -10.43 9.96
CA ALA A 302 5.87 -11.86 9.84
C ALA A 302 5.19 -12.44 8.60
N ASP A 303 3.95 -12.03 8.31
CA ASP A 303 3.24 -12.39 7.09
C ASP A 303 3.93 -11.80 5.86
N ARG A 304 4.50 -10.59 5.95
CA ARG A 304 5.32 -10.00 4.86
C ARG A 304 6.60 -10.77 4.58
N ALA A 305 7.34 -11.16 5.62
CA ALA A 305 8.54 -11.98 5.46
C ALA A 305 8.18 -13.36 4.90
N ALA A 306 7.08 -13.94 5.37
CA ALA A 306 6.53 -15.19 4.84
C ALA A 306 6.04 -15.04 3.39
N ALA A 307 5.47 -13.89 3.00
CA ALA A 307 5.02 -13.60 1.64
C ALA A 307 6.19 -13.35 0.69
N LEU A 308 7.23 -12.64 1.13
CA LEU A 308 8.46 -12.45 0.34
C LEU A 308 9.23 -13.76 0.18
N LYS A 309 9.33 -14.56 1.26
CA LYS A 309 9.88 -15.91 1.19
C LYS A 309 9.03 -16.80 0.30
N GLY A 310 7.71 -16.74 0.45
CA GLY A 310 6.74 -17.42 -0.40
C GLY A 310 6.89 -17.02 -1.86
N GLN A 311 7.16 -15.75 -2.16
CA GLN A 311 7.45 -15.28 -3.52
C GLN A 311 8.77 -15.86 -4.05
N ALA A 312 9.84 -15.84 -3.25
CA ALA A 312 11.11 -16.45 -3.65
C ALA A 312 10.96 -17.96 -3.88
N ASP A 313 10.20 -18.64 -3.03
CA ASP A 313 9.88 -20.06 -3.14
C ASP A 313 9.00 -20.35 -4.35
N VAL A 314 8.01 -19.51 -4.63
CA VAL A 314 7.18 -19.59 -5.85
C VAL A 314 8.04 -19.38 -7.08
N ILE A 315 8.89 -18.36 -7.14
CA ILE A 315 9.81 -18.15 -8.27
C ILE A 315 10.75 -19.35 -8.42
N ALA A 316 11.25 -19.90 -7.32
CA ALA A 316 12.08 -21.10 -7.35
C ALA A 316 11.30 -22.34 -7.85
N GLN A 317 10.05 -22.52 -7.42
CA GLN A 317 9.16 -23.59 -7.87
C GLN A 317 8.75 -23.41 -9.33
N GLN A 318 8.48 -22.19 -9.76
CA GLN A 318 8.19 -21.83 -11.14
C GLN A 318 9.39 -22.09 -12.04
N ASN A 319 10.60 -21.72 -11.61
CA ASN A 319 11.84 -22.07 -12.31
C ASN A 319 12.07 -23.58 -12.38
N ARG A 320 11.73 -24.33 -11.31
CA ARG A 320 11.77 -25.81 -11.33
C ARG A 320 10.74 -26.37 -12.30
N LEU A 321 9.51 -25.88 -12.28
CA LEU A 321 8.44 -26.31 -13.17
C LEU A 321 8.77 -26.01 -14.63
N ALA A 322 9.26 -24.81 -14.94
CA ALA A 322 9.71 -24.44 -16.28
C ALA A 322 10.84 -25.36 -16.77
N LYS A 323 11.81 -25.67 -15.90
CA LYS A 323 12.86 -26.66 -16.20
C LYS A 323 12.28 -28.06 -16.42
N CYS A 324 11.31 -28.48 -15.61
CA CYS A 324 10.64 -29.78 -15.77
C CYS A 324 9.86 -29.89 -17.09
N ILE A 325 9.14 -28.83 -17.48
CA ILE A 325 8.41 -28.79 -18.76
C ILE A 325 9.40 -28.82 -19.93
N ALA A 326 10.51 -28.06 -19.83
CA ALA A 326 11.53 -28.02 -20.87
C ALA A 326 12.32 -29.33 -20.97
N THR A 327 12.51 -30.07 -19.87
CA THR A 327 13.30 -31.29 -19.82
C THR A 327 12.68 -32.32 -18.87
N PRO A 328 11.63 -33.04 -19.32
CA PRO A 328 10.86 -33.93 -18.44
C PRO A 328 11.69 -35.02 -17.77
N ALA A 329 12.75 -35.50 -18.44
CA ALA A 329 13.62 -36.57 -17.95
C ALA A 329 14.46 -36.18 -16.71
N THR A 330 14.59 -34.89 -16.39
CA THR A 330 15.39 -34.40 -15.25
C THR A 330 14.54 -33.81 -14.13
N CYS A 331 13.23 -33.98 -14.18
CA CYS A 331 12.34 -33.50 -13.14
C CYS A 331 12.40 -34.44 -11.92
N GLN A 332 13.06 -34.01 -10.84
CA GLN A 332 13.06 -34.66 -9.52
C GLN A 332 12.42 -33.75 -8.49
#